data_AF-A0A2V3I4N9-F1
#
_entry.id   AF-A0A2V3I4N9-F1
#
_cell.length_a   1.000
_cell.length_b   1.000
_cell.length_c   1.000
_cell.angle_alpha   90.00
_cell.angle_beta   90.00
_cell.angle_gamma   90.00
#
_symmetry.space_group_name_H-M   'P 1'
#
loop_
_entity.id
_entity.type
_entity.pdbx_description
1 polymer ?
#
loop_
_entity_poly.entity_id
_entity_poly.type
_entity_poly.pdbx_seq_one_letter_code
_entity_poly.pdbx_strand_id
1 'polypeptide(L)'
;MTLSNEIQTFLDSQIEYYTNEAKAYREMAKEYNLDDSSVSDTAFGIIVGCIYSSFIQTYTNQDSTPNSQDVEEFTEIIVKNSKKIKESILTDNDSKLEQ
;
A
#
# COMPACT_ATOMS: atom_id res chain seq x y z
N MET A 1 -5.94 14.82 -17.75
CA MET A 1 -6.52 15.39 -16.52
C MET A 1 -5.95 14.57 -15.39
N THR A 2 -5.34 15.23 -14.43
CA THR A 2 -4.74 14.62 -13.24
C THR A 2 -5.82 14.30 -12.22
N LEU A 3 -5.60 13.29 -11.36
CA LEU A 3 -6.38 13.03 -10.15
C LEU A 3 -6.64 14.35 -9.42
N SER A 4 -7.84 14.51 -8.86
CA SER A 4 -8.14 15.71 -8.08
C SER A 4 -7.15 15.83 -6.91
N ASN A 5 -6.81 17.06 -6.51
CA ASN A 5 -5.94 17.29 -5.35
C ASN A 5 -6.49 16.62 -4.08
N GLU A 6 -7.81 16.51 -3.96
CA GLU A 6 -8.48 15.83 -2.86
C GLU A 6 -8.17 14.32 -2.85
N ILE A 7 -8.25 13.65 -4.00
CA ILE A 7 -7.92 12.22 -4.10
C ILE A 7 -6.43 11.99 -3.87
N GLN A 8 -5.56 12.85 -4.39
CA GLN A 8 -4.11 12.75 -4.13
C GLN A 8 -3.80 12.88 -2.64
N THR A 9 -4.35 13.91 -1.97
CA THR A 9 -4.19 14.10 -0.52
C THR A 9 -4.75 12.93 0.28
N PHE A 10 -5.89 12.38 -0.15
CA PHE A 10 -6.46 11.17 0.44
C PHE A 10 -5.51 9.98 0.30
N LEU A 11 -4.96 9.72 -0.90
CA LEU A 11 -4.02 8.62 -1.13
C LEU A 11 -2.75 8.77 -0.28
N ASP A 12 -2.20 9.98 -0.17
CA ASP A 12 -1.06 10.25 0.72
C ASP A 12 -1.38 9.91 2.18
N SER A 13 -2.59 10.26 2.65
CA SER A 13 -3.04 9.90 4.00
C SER A 13 -3.20 8.39 4.19
N GLN A 14 -3.69 7.66 3.16
CA GLN A 14 -3.81 6.21 3.21
C GLN A 14 -2.42 5.58 3.28
N ILE A 15 -1.49 6.00 2.42
CA ILE A 15 -0.11 5.51 2.43
C ILE A 15 0.51 5.70 3.81
N GLU A 16 0.41 6.90 4.39
CA GLU A 16 0.92 7.18 5.73
C GLU A 16 0.31 6.24 6.79
N TYR A 17 -1.02 6.11 6.78
CA TYR A 17 -1.74 5.23 7.70
C TYR A 17 -1.25 3.77 7.60
N TYR A 18 -1.24 3.19 6.40
CA TYR A 18 -0.85 1.78 6.23
C TYR A 18 0.65 1.55 6.48
N THR A 19 1.51 2.56 6.27
CA THR A 19 2.91 2.46 6.67
C THR A 19 3.10 2.45 8.19
N ASN A 20 2.30 3.22 8.93
CA ASN A 20 2.33 3.21 10.39
C ASN A 20 1.80 1.88 10.98
N GLU A 21 0.87 1.24 10.28
CA GLU A 21 0.29 -0.05 10.67
C GLU A 21 1.01 -1.27 10.03
N ALA A 22 2.11 -1.06 9.31
CA ALA A 22 2.78 -2.08 8.50
C ALA A 22 3.14 -3.37 9.28
N LYS A 23 3.48 -3.22 10.57
CA LYS A 23 3.75 -4.37 11.46
C LYS A 23 2.54 -5.30 11.58
N ALA A 24 1.32 -4.77 11.70
CA ALA A 24 0.11 -5.58 11.80
C ALA A 24 -0.11 -6.40 10.52
N TYR A 25 0.11 -5.80 9.36
CA TYR A 25 0.01 -6.50 8.07
C TYR A 25 1.08 -7.57 7.89
N ARG A 26 2.29 -7.35 8.42
CA ARG A 26 3.35 -8.37 8.44
C ARG A 26 2.96 -9.56 9.30
N GLU A 27 2.46 -9.33 10.52
CA GLU A 27 2.00 -10.43 11.38
C GLU A 27 0.84 -11.18 10.74
N MET A 28 -0.12 -10.49 10.11
CA MET A 28 -1.18 -11.13 9.34
C MET A 28 -0.63 -12.00 8.21
N ALA A 29 0.38 -11.54 7.46
CA ALA A 29 1.00 -12.31 6.38
C ALA A 29 1.71 -13.58 6.88
N LYS A 30 2.29 -13.56 8.09
CA LYS A 30 2.92 -14.75 8.68
C LYS A 30 1.93 -15.89 8.97
N GLU A 31 0.70 -15.55 9.33
CA GLU A 31 -0.36 -16.54 9.61
C GLU A 31 -0.72 -17.38 8.38
N TYR A 32 -0.29 -16.99 7.18
CA TYR A 32 -0.49 -17.75 5.95
C TYR A 32 0.55 -18.88 5.74
N ASN A 33 1.42 -19.17 6.73
CA ASN A 33 2.46 -20.20 6.66
C ASN A 33 3.37 -20.08 5.44
N LEU A 34 3.77 -18.84 5.13
CA LEU A 34 4.67 -18.52 4.03
C LEU A 34 6.13 -18.70 4.44
N ASP A 35 7.00 -18.89 3.45
CA ASP A 35 8.44 -18.74 3.65
C ASP A 35 8.75 -17.31 4.12
N ASP A 36 9.73 -17.14 5.03
CA ASP A 36 10.10 -15.82 5.59
C ASP A 36 10.38 -14.78 4.50
N SER A 37 10.96 -15.20 3.38
CA SER A 37 11.23 -14.35 2.21
C SER A 37 9.97 -13.80 1.53
N SER A 38 8.82 -14.48 1.67
CA SER A 38 7.55 -14.11 1.04
C SER A 38 6.63 -13.29 1.94
N VAL A 39 6.92 -13.24 3.25
CA VAL A 39 6.10 -12.51 4.24
C VAL A 39 6.06 -11.01 3.91
N SER A 40 7.22 -10.42 3.60
CA SER A 40 7.32 -8.99 3.30
C SER A 40 6.62 -8.60 1.99
N ASP A 41 6.77 -9.42 0.94
CA ASP A 41 6.09 -9.20 -0.33
C ASP A 41 4.57 -9.38 -0.21
N THR A 42 4.13 -10.33 0.60
CA THR A 42 2.70 -10.55 0.89
C THR A 42 2.12 -9.37 1.67
N ALA A 43 2.80 -8.91 2.72
CA ALA A 43 2.38 -7.74 3.48
C ALA A 43 2.32 -6.48 2.59
N PHE A 44 3.29 -6.30 1.69
CA PHE A 44 3.28 -5.22 0.70
C PHE A 44 2.05 -5.31 -0.21
N GLY A 45 1.75 -6.50 -0.74
CA GLY A 45 0.57 -6.75 -1.56
C GLY A 45 -0.75 -6.46 -0.82
N ILE A 46 -0.86 -6.87 0.45
CA ILE A 46 -2.03 -6.58 1.29
C ILE A 46 -2.20 -5.07 1.46
N ILE A 47 -1.15 -4.35 1.84
CA ILE A 47 -1.20 -2.90 2.03
C ILE A 47 -1.63 -2.18 0.74
N VAL A 48 -0.99 -2.49 -0.39
CA VAL A 48 -1.34 -1.87 -1.68
C VAL A 48 -2.78 -2.22 -2.08
N GLY A 49 -3.22 -3.46 -1.85
CA GLY A 49 -4.60 -3.89 -2.08
C GLY A 49 -5.62 -3.14 -1.22
N CYS A 50 -5.30 -2.88 0.06
CA CYS A 50 -6.13 -2.06 0.94
C CYS A 50 -6.21 -0.61 0.47
N ILE A 51 -5.07 0.00 0.09
CA ILE A 51 -5.05 1.38 -0.45
C ILE A 51 -5.86 1.47 -1.75
N TYR A 52 -5.72 0.48 -2.65
CA TYR A 52 -6.51 0.44 -3.89
C TYR A 52 -8.00 0.27 -3.60
N SER A 53 -8.37 -0.57 -2.62
CA SER A 53 -9.76 -0.74 -2.21
C SER A 53 -10.35 0.57 -1.66
N SER A 54 -9.60 1.30 -0.84
CA SER A 54 -9.97 2.64 -0.36
C SER A 54 -10.15 3.62 -1.52
N PHE A 55 -9.24 3.60 -2.50
CA PHE A 55 -9.33 4.41 -3.72
C PHE A 55 -10.60 4.10 -4.53
N ILE A 56 -10.94 2.83 -4.78
CA ILE A 56 -12.18 2.47 -5.48
C ILE A 56 -13.42 2.92 -4.69
N GLN A 57 -13.39 2.82 -3.36
CA GLN A 57 -14.49 3.24 -2.51
C GLN A 57 -14.76 4.75 -2.59
N THR A 58 -13.75 5.60 -2.76
CA THR A 58 -13.99 7.06 -2.90
C THR A 58 -14.84 7.38 -4.13
N TYR A 59 -14.59 6.70 -5.25
CA TYR A 59 -15.40 6.84 -6.47
C TYR A 59 -16.78 6.20 -6.29
N THR A 60 -16.84 5.02 -5.68
CA THR A 60 -18.10 4.29 -5.47
C THR A 60 -19.08 5.10 -4.60
N ASN A 61 -18.57 5.79 -3.57
CA ASN A 61 -19.36 6.67 -2.70
C ASN A 61 -19.96 7.89 -3.44
N GLN A 62 -19.49 8.17 -4.65
CA GLN A 62 -19.97 9.24 -5.53
C GLN A 62 -20.75 8.68 -6.74
N ASP A 63 -21.21 7.42 -6.66
CA ASP A 63 -21.87 6.70 -7.76
C ASP A 63 -21.04 6.71 -9.06
N SER A 64 -19.72 6.65 -8.92
CA SER A 64 -18.76 6.74 -10.02
C SER A 64 -17.73 5.62 -10.00
N THR A 65 -16.93 5.52 -11.07
CA THR A 65 -15.82 4.57 -11.18
C THR A 65 -14.60 5.28 -11.75
N PRO A 66 -13.38 4.97 -11.28
CA PRO A 66 -12.17 5.55 -11.85
C PRO A 66 -12.01 5.11 -13.31
N ASN A 67 -11.54 6.02 -14.15
CA ASN A 67 -11.18 5.71 -15.53
C ASN A 67 -9.74 5.16 -15.60
N SER A 68 -9.27 4.80 -16.80
CA SER A 68 -7.93 4.24 -16.98
C SER A 68 -6.80 5.18 -16.56
N GLN A 69 -6.96 6.48 -16.78
CA GLN A 69 -5.98 7.51 -16.38
C GLN A 69 -5.90 7.61 -14.85
N ASP A 70 -7.04 7.59 -14.16
CA ASP A 70 -7.08 7.63 -12.70
C ASP A 70 -6.33 6.42 -12.08
N VAL A 71 -6.48 5.24 -12.69
CA VAL A 71 -5.78 4.01 -12.27
C VAL A 71 -4.28 4.07 -12.58
N GLU A 72 -3.90 4.65 -13.71
CA GLU A 72 -2.49 4.87 -14.06
C GLU A 72 -1.82 5.80 -13.04
N GLU A 73 -2.47 6.91 -12.69
CA GLU A 73 -1.95 7.86 -11.71
C GLU A 73 -1.91 7.30 -10.29
N PHE A 74 -2.92 6.52 -9.89
CA PHE A 74 -2.84 5.72 -8.67
C PHE A 74 -1.59 4.84 -8.67
N THR A 75 -1.34 4.13 -9.78
CA THR A 75 -0.19 3.23 -9.91
C THR A 75 1.12 4.00 -9.79
N GLU A 76 1.23 5.18 -10.41
CA GLU A 76 2.40 6.04 -10.25
C GLU A 76 2.63 6.47 -8.80
N ILE A 77 1.58 6.84 -8.07
CA ILE A 77 1.66 7.24 -6.66
C ILE A 77 2.16 6.07 -5.82
N ILE A 78 1.64 4.86 -6.03
CA ILE A 78 2.12 3.65 -5.35
C ILE A 78 3.59 3.36 -5.70
N VAL A 79 3.98 3.46 -6.97
CA VAL A 79 5.39 3.24 -7.39
C VAL A 79 6.31 4.24 -6.72
N LYS A 80 5.95 5.54 -6.69
CA LYS A 80 6.72 6.61 -6.03
C LYS A 80 6.90 6.34 -4.53
N ASN A 81 5.90 5.74 -3.86
CA ASN A 81 5.92 5.43 -2.44
C ASN A 81 6.33 3.99 -2.09
N SER A 82 6.58 3.14 -3.10
CA SER A 82 6.79 1.70 -2.91
C SER A 82 7.96 1.39 -1.98
N LYS A 83 9.05 2.14 -2.07
CA LYS A 83 10.21 2.03 -1.18
C LYS A 83 9.82 2.30 0.28
N LYS A 84 9.13 3.41 0.56
CA LYS A 84 8.65 3.76 1.90
C LYS A 84 7.77 2.66 2.49
N ILE A 85 6.85 2.12 1.68
CA ILE A 85 5.96 1.03 2.11
C ILE A 85 6.77 -0.22 2.45
N LYS A 86 7.71 -0.64 1.59
CA LYS A 86 8.56 -1.80 1.85
C LYS A 86 9.41 -1.62 3.11
N GLU A 87 10.04 -0.45 3.28
CA GLU A 87 10.85 -0.14 4.46
C GLU A 87 10.02 -0.17 5.75
N SER A 88 8.76 0.27 5.72
CA SER A 88 7.88 0.21 6.90
C SER A 88 7.52 -1.22 7.34
N ILE A 89 7.55 -2.19 6.41
CA ILE A 89 7.26 -3.60 6.67
C ILE A 89 8.50 -4.29 7.27
N LEU A 90 9.70 -3.92 6.81
CA LEU A 90 10.95 -4.48 7.31
C LEU A 90 11.20 -4.02 8.75
N THR A 91 11.21 -4.96 9.68
CA THR A 91 11.59 -4.69 11.08
C THR A 91 13.09 -4.91 11.30
N ASP A 92 13.69 -4.30 12.33
CA ASP A 92 15.12 -4.35 12.69
C ASP A 92 15.80 -5.75 12.71
N ASN A 93 15.01 -6.84 12.72
CA ASN A 93 15.56 -8.19 12.64
C ASN A 93 15.94 -8.61 11.20
N ASP A 94 15.29 -8.06 10.18
CA ASP A 94 15.59 -8.37 8.77
C ASP A 94 16.83 -7.58 8.28
N SER A 95 17.10 -6.39 8.85
CA SER A 95 18.27 -5.57 8.55
C SER A 95 19.58 -6.05 9.20
N LYS A 96 19.53 -7.05 10.09
CA LYS A 96 20.72 -7.71 10.67
C LYS A 96 21.21 -8.93 9.88
N LEU A 97 20.44 -9.40 8.89
CA LEU A 97 20.81 -10.55 8.07
C LEU A 97 21.66 -10.18 6.85
N GLU A 98 21.89 -8.89 6.60
CA GLU A 98 22.75 -8.39 5.51
C GLU A 98 24.14 -7.89 5.96
N GLN A 99 24.62 -8.24 7.17
CA GLN A 99 25.99 -7.93 7.63
C GLN A 99 26.86 -9.18 7.82
#